data_AF-A0A1B6FYF7-F1
#
_entry.id   AF-A0A1B6FYF7-F1
#
_cell.length_a   1.000
_cell.length_b   1.000
_cell.length_c   1.000
_cell.angle_alpha   90.00
_cell.angle_beta   90.00
_cell.angle_gamma   90.00
#
_symmetry.space_group_name_H-M   'P 1'
#
loop_
_entity.id
_entity.type
_entity.pdbx_description
1 polymer ?
#
loop_
_entity_poly.entity_id
_entity_poly.type
_entity_poly.pdbx_seq_one_letter_code
_entity_poly.pdbx_strand_id
1 'polypeptide(L)'
;FKNSFTRVILLAPMKIIIFATILAILYGQLQYVPSYECNTEAAMKKDMIGNPSFLAQILKTRRSAWYHPLYYEAVLKIRRNEKNWRRWRIIMNFTVVLLLYLTLTVQVLMNWEGLYIPTRQNIQHMFDIRKTSNKFKDFGTYLDYLRTVVMPSLSIKYWYNGDLAISDNIWKQKMGFTKDYSSRLMSYPRIRQQRVIADSCNVPTVMATKYSQCNAPMNWFNMDKKDYSLRWTHPEKAIFEPNSPWIFSNVYNTPIVTCGPKTGLCYLPGGYTMVLHYNLTDNLTILQKLFESEWLD
;
A
#
# COMPACT_ATOMS: atom_id res chain seq x y z
N PHE A 1 -11.41 16.83 -10.26
CA PHE A 1 -12.14 16.35 -11.45
C PHE A 1 -11.42 16.58 -12.78
N LYS A 2 -10.93 17.80 -13.10
CA LYS A 2 -10.22 18.11 -14.36
C LYS A 2 -9.02 17.19 -14.69
N ASN A 3 -8.23 16.78 -13.68
CA ASN A 3 -7.07 15.89 -13.88
C ASN A 3 -7.41 14.39 -14.05
N SER A 4 -8.61 13.97 -13.64
CA SER A 4 -9.04 12.57 -13.78
C SER A 4 -9.62 12.33 -15.18
N PHE A 5 -10.35 13.31 -15.71
CA PHE A 5 -10.97 13.24 -17.03
C PHE A 5 -9.94 13.16 -18.17
N THR A 6 -8.89 13.98 -18.13
CA THR A 6 -7.79 13.95 -19.10
C THR A 6 -6.98 12.64 -19.04
N ARG A 7 -6.78 12.07 -17.85
CA ARG A 7 -6.06 10.78 -17.71
C ARG A 7 -6.85 9.58 -18.22
N VAL A 8 -8.16 9.55 -18.01
CA VAL A 8 -8.98 8.38 -18.38
C VAL A 8 -9.43 8.44 -19.84
N ILE A 9 -9.80 9.61 -20.35
CA ILE A 9 -10.43 9.71 -21.69
C ILE A 9 -9.41 10.01 -22.80
N LEU A 10 -8.32 10.75 -22.52
CA LEU A 10 -7.32 11.07 -23.56
C LEU A 10 -6.11 10.14 -23.48
N LEU A 11 -5.55 9.93 -22.29
CA LEU A 11 -4.30 9.18 -22.14
C LEU A 11 -4.48 7.65 -22.24
N ALA A 12 -5.62 7.09 -21.81
CA ALA A 12 -5.86 5.65 -21.92
C ALA A 12 -6.01 5.18 -23.38
N PRO A 13 -6.84 5.79 -24.25
CA PRO A 13 -6.94 5.34 -25.64
C PRO A 13 -5.68 5.65 -26.43
N MET A 14 -4.97 6.75 -26.17
CA MET A 14 -3.65 6.97 -26.80
C MET A 14 -2.66 5.86 -26.48
N LYS A 15 -2.59 5.39 -25.22
CA LYS A 15 -1.73 4.26 -24.85
C LYS A 15 -2.14 2.98 -25.55
N ILE A 16 -3.45 2.70 -25.66
CA ILE A 16 -3.98 1.53 -26.36
C ILE A 16 -3.66 1.59 -27.85
N ILE A 17 -3.81 2.76 -28.49
CA ILE A 17 -3.50 2.97 -29.91
C ILE A 17 -2.00 2.81 -30.15
N ILE A 18 -1.15 3.43 -29.34
CA ILE A 18 0.32 3.30 -29.45
C ILE A 18 0.73 1.84 -29.23
N PHE A 19 0.13 1.15 -28.26
CA PHE A 19 0.40 -0.26 -28.04
C PHE A 19 -0.08 -1.14 -29.21
N ALA A 20 -1.25 -0.85 -29.77
CA ALA A 20 -1.81 -1.56 -30.92
C ALA A 20 -0.99 -1.29 -32.20
N THR A 21 -0.46 -0.08 -32.41
CA THR A 21 0.41 0.20 -33.56
C THR A 21 1.76 -0.46 -33.39
N ILE A 22 2.34 -0.48 -32.18
CA ILE A 22 3.55 -1.26 -31.89
C ILE A 22 3.30 -2.74 -32.16
N LEU A 23 2.17 -3.30 -31.69
CA LEU A 23 1.79 -4.68 -31.97
C LEU A 23 1.57 -4.92 -33.46
N ALA A 24 0.91 -4.03 -34.18
CA ALA A 24 0.70 -4.15 -35.62
C ALA A 24 2.01 -4.08 -36.40
N ILE A 25 2.99 -3.30 -35.95
CA ILE A 25 4.34 -3.26 -36.53
C ILE A 25 5.12 -4.54 -36.18
N LEU A 26 4.96 -5.07 -34.97
CA LEU A 26 5.63 -6.29 -34.51
C LEU A 26 5.03 -7.57 -35.11
N TYR A 27 3.74 -7.58 -35.43
CA TYR A 27 2.98 -8.76 -35.85
C TYR A 27 2.33 -8.65 -37.24
N GLY A 28 2.36 -7.47 -37.87
CA GLY A 28 1.86 -7.27 -39.22
C GLY A 28 2.62 -8.11 -40.24
N GLN A 29 1.89 -8.68 -41.19
CA GLN A 29 2.48 -9.40 -42.31
C GLN A 29 3.29 -8.41 -43.17
N LEU A 30 4.61 -8.56 -43.23
CA LEU A 30 5.48 -7.62 -43.96
C LEU A 30 5.50 -7.83 -45.46
N GLN A 31 4.98 -8.95 -45.93
CA GLN A 31 4.95 -9.25 -47.35
C GLN A 31 3.56 -9.77 -47.69
N TYR A 32 2.82 -8.95 -48.42
CA TYR A 32 1.63 -9.40 -49.12
C TYR A 32 2.09 -10.33 -50.25
N VAL A 33 2.11 -11.62 -49.98
CA VAL A 33 2.17 -12.63 -51.03
C VAL A 33 0.74 -12.90 -51.43
N PRO A 34 0.35 -12.59 -52.67
CA PRO A 34 -1.01 -12.84 -53.06
C PRO A 34 -1.23 -14.35 -53.13
N SER A 35 -1.98 -14.85 -52.15
CA SER A 35 -2.33 -16.25 -52.02
C SER A 35 -3.81 -16.39 -52.35
N TYR A 36 -4.13 -17.42 -53.12
CA TYR A 36 -5.52 -17.74 -53.40
C TYR A 36 -6.09 -18.54 -52.22
N GLU A 37 -6.92 -17.89 -51.41
CA GLU A 37 -7.71 -18.59 -50.41
C GLU A 37 -8.84 -19.35 -51.12
N CYS A 38 -8.80 -20.68 -51.03
CA CYS A 38 -9.83 -21.51 -51.62
C CYS A 38 -11.13 -21.35 -50.81
N ASN A 39 -12.16 -20.76 -51.42
CA ASN A 39 -13.49 -20.75 -50.84
C ASN A 39 -14.08 -22.17 -50.91
N THR A 40 -14.01 -22.87 -49.78
CA THR A 40 -14.42 -24.27 -49.64
C THR A 40 -15.92 -24.47 -49.93
N GLU A 41 -16.76 -23.48 -49.60
CA GLU A 41 -18.21 -23.53 -49.87
C GLU A 41 -18.53 -23.40 -51.35
N ALA A 42 -17.79 -22.56 -52.08
CA ALA A 42 -17.92 -22.42 -53.53
C ALA A 42 -17.40 -23.65 -54.28
N ALA A 43 -16.35 -24.30 -53.75
CA ALA A 43 -15.76 -25.51 -54.33
C ALA A 43 -16.65 -26.76 -54.21
N MET A 44 -17.57 -26.80 -53.25
CA MET A 44 -18.49 -27.93 -53.04
C MET A 44 -19.74 -27.91 -53.95
N LYS A 45 -20.05 -26.79 -54.61
CA LYS A 45 -21.22 -26.67 -55.49
C LYS A 45 -20.96 -27.33 -56.86
N LYS A 46 -21.35 -28.60 -57.01
CA LYS A 46 -21.26 -29.38 -58.29
C LYS A 46 -22.11 -28.77 -59.43
N ASP A 47 -23.10 -27.95 -59.11
CA ASP A 47 -24.09 -27.43 -60.08
C ASP A 47 -23.54 -26.34 -61.02
N MET A 48 -22.30 -25.88 -60.83
CA MET A 48 -21.67 -24.87 -61.68
C MET A 48 -20.88 -25.46 -62.86
N ILE A 49 -20.83 -26.79 -62.99
CA ILE A 49 -20.14 -27.49 -64.08
C ILE A 49 -20.95 -27.31 -65.37
N GLY A 50 -20.46 -26.44 -66.27
CA GLY A 50 -21.10 -26.15 -67.56
C GLY A 50 -21.53 -24.68 -67.75
N ASN A 51 -21.49 -23.86 -66.70
CA ASN A 51 -21.82 -22.44 -66.82
C ASN A 51 -20.65 -21.65 -67.46
N PRO A 52 -20.86 -20.98 -68.62
CA PRO A 52 -19.79 -20.28 -69.33
C PRO A 52 -19.18 -19.11 -68.52
N SER A 53 -19.97 -18.45 -67.66
CA SER A 53 -19.48 -17.33 -66.84
C SER A 53 -18.54 -17.81 -65.72
N PHE A 54 -18.85 -18.95 -65.11
CA PHE A 54 -18.03 -19.60 -64.09
C PHE A 54 -16.72 -20.14 -64.69
N LEU A 55 -16.79 -20.74 -65.89
CA LEU A 55 -15.60 -21.18 -66.62
C LEU A 55 -14.66 -20.00 -66.94
N ALA A 56 -15.21 -18.87 -67.39
CA ALA A 56 -14.44 -17.65 -67.66
C ALA A 56 -13.76 -17.12 -66.37
N GLN A 57 -14.45 -17.17 -65.23
CA GLN A 57 -13.89 -16.78 -63.94
C GLN A 57 -12.76 -17.71 -63.49
N ILE A 58 -12.91 -19.03 -63.64
CA ILE A 58 -11.85 -20.00 -63.34
C ILE A 58 -10.63 -19.76 -64.23
N LEU A 59 -10.82 -19.55 -65.53
CA LEU A 59 -9.71 -19.27 -66.46
C LEU A 59 -9.00 -17.97 -66.09
N LYS A 60 -9.73 -16.93 -65.67
CA LYS A 60 -9.16 -15.68 -65.17
C LYS A 60 -8.33 -15.91 -63.90
N THR A 61 -8.84 -16.70 -62.95
CA THR A 61 -8.12 -17.04 -61.71
C THR A 61 -6.89 -17.90 -61.99
N ARG A 62 -6.96 -18.89 -62.88
CA ARG A 62 -5.81 -19.74 -63.24
C ARG A 62 -4.71 -19.01 -64.00
N ARG A 63 -5.05 -17.97 -64.76
CA ARG A 63 -4.09 -17.07 -65.41
C ARG A 63 -3.50 -16.04 -64.46
N SER A 64 -4.06 -15.88 -63.26
CA SER A 64 -3.53 -14.97 -62.27
C SER A 64 -2.21 -15.50 -61.70
N ALA A 65 -1.34 -14.57 -61.28
CA ALA A 65 -0.06 -14.90 -60.65
C ALA A 65 -0.21 -15.73 -59.36
N TRP A 66 -1.42 -15.86 -58.82
CA TRP A 66 -1.71 -16.52 -57.54
C TRP A 66 -1.83 -18.05 -57.68
N TYR A 67 -2.09 -18.55 -58.90
CA TYR A 67 -2.26 -19.97 -59.18
C TYR A 67 -0.96 -20.66 -59.61
N HIS A 68 0.08 -19.88 -59.90
CA HIS A 68 1.39 -20.38 -60.29
C HIS A 68 2.36 -20.35 -59.10
N PRO A 69 3.23 -21.37 -58.96
CA PRO A 69 4.25 -21.35 -57.92
C PRO A 69 5.18 -20.15 -58.14
N LEU A 70 5.59 -19.55 -57.03
CA LEU A 70 6.56 -18.46 -57.07
C LEU A 70 7.89 -18.96 -57.65
N TYR A 71 8.53 -18.10 -58.44
CA TYR A 71 9.86 -18.39 -58.97
C TYR A 71 10.88 -18.53 -57.83
N TYR A 72 11.86 -19.44 -58.01
CA TYR A 72 12.81 -19.81 -56.96
C TYR A 72 13.58 -18.60 -56.38
N GLU A 73 14.00 -17.66 -57.22
CA GLU A 73 14.69 -16.45 -56.76
C GLU A 73 13.79 -15.55 -55.90
N ALA A 74 12.49 -15.46 -56.23
CA ALA A 74 11.53 -14.72 -55.43
C ALA A 74 11.35 -15.37 -54.04
N VAL A 75 11.29 -16.70 -53.99
CA VAL A 75 11.24 -17.47 -52.73
C VAL A 75 12.49 -17.23 -51.88
N LEU A 76 13.69 -17.24 -52.49
CA LEU A 76 14.93 -16.95 -51.79
C LEU A 76 14.96 -15.52 -51.23
N LYS A 77 14.46 -14.54 -51.99
CA LYS A 77 14.35 -13.14 -51.55
C LYS A 77 13.39 -13.00 -50.36
N ILE A 78 12.24 -13.68 -50.40
CA ILE A 78 11.27 -13.75 -49.29
C ILE A 78 11.92 -14.36 -48.06
N ARG A 79 12.55 -15.55 -48.18
CA ARG A 79 13.23 -16.21 -47.06
C ARG A 79 14.33 -15.35 -46.43
N ARG A 80 15.11 -14.63 -47.24
CA ARG A 80 16.15 -13.71 -46.77
C ARG A 80 15.54 -12.54 -45.98
N ASN A 81 14.46 -11.96 -46.49
CA ASN A 81 13.75 -10.87 -45.83
C ASN A 81 13.11 -11.32 -44.52
N GLU A 82 12.46 -12.49 -44.49
CA GLU A 82 11.89 -13.07 -43.27
C GLU A 82 12.96 -13.34 -42.20
N LYS A 83 14.12 -13.89 -42.60
CA LYS A 83 15.23 -14.12 -41.67
C LYS A 83 15.75 -12.81 -41.08
N ASN A 84 15.93 -11.79 -41.92
CA ASN A 84 16.33 -10.46 -41.45
C ASN A 84 15.28 -9.86 -40.52
N TRP A 85 14.01 -10.01 -40.84
CA TRP A 85 12.95 -9.47 -40.01
C TRP A 85 12.79 -10.17 -38.66
N ARG A 86 12.92 -11.50 -38.62
CA ARG A 86 12.97 -12.25 -37.34
C ARG A 86 14.14 -11.78 -36.47
N ARG A 87 15.30 -11.50 -37.07
CA ARG A 87 16.45 -10.93 -36.35
C ARG A 87 16.11 -9.55 -35.78
N TRP A 88 15.52 -8.66 -36.57
CA TRP A 88 15.08 -7.35 -36.11
C TRP A 88 14.03 -7.42 -35.00
N ARG A 89 13.06 -8.34 -35.09
CA ARG A 89 12.06 -8.55 -34.03
C ARG A 89 12.71 -9.00 -32.72
N ILE A 90 13.67 -9.92 -32.78
CA ILE A 90 14.39 -10.38 -31.59
C ILE A 90 15.17 -9.22 -30.97
N ILE A 91 15.86 -8.42 -31.79
CA ILE A 91 16.60 -7.23 -31.33
C ILE A 91 15.64 -6.23 -30.69
N MET A 92 14.50 -5.91 -31.32
CA MET A 92 13.50 -4.99 -30.79
C MET A 92 12.88 -5.48 -29.48
N ASN A 93 12.57 -6.77 -29.38
CA ASN A 93 12.06 -7.34 -28.13
C ASN A 93 13.11 -7.26 -27.02
N PHE A 94 14.37 -7.59 -27.34
CA PHE A 94 15.47 -7.49 -26.38
C PHE A 94 15.70 -6.04 -25.92
N THR A 95 15.67 -5.06 -26.83
CA THR A 95 15.85 -3.65 -26.46
C THR A 95 14.70 -3.15 -25.60
N VAL A 96 13.45 -3.53 -25.88
CA VAL A 96 12.30 -3.16 -25.05
C VAL A 96 12.41 -3.77 -23.65
N VAL A 97 12.78 -5.05 -23.53
CA VAL A 97 12.97 -5.70 -22.23
C VAL A 97 14.13 -5.07 -21.46
N LEU A 98 15.24 -4.77 -22.14
CA LEU A 98 16.39 -4.11 -21.54
C LEU A 98 16.03 -2.72 -21.02
N LEU A 99 15.29 -1.92 -21.82
CA LEU A 99 14.83 -0.60 -21.40
C LEU A 99 13.90 -0.71 -20.18
N LEU A 100 12.97 -1.67 -20.17
CA LEU A 100 12.09 -1.88 -19.02
C LEU A 100 12.90 -2.26 -17.77
N TYR A 101 13.85 -3.17 -17.89
CA TYR A 101 14.75 -3.54 -16.81
C TYR A 101 15.54 -2.34 -16.28
N LEU A 102 16.13 -1.53 -17.17
CA LEU A 102 16.86 -0.32 -16.79
C LEU A 102 15.96 0.71 -16.10
N THR A 103 14.71 0.88 -16.56
CA THR A 103 13.77 1.78 -15.86
C THR A 103 13.45 1.27 -14.47
N LEU A 104 13.22 -0.04 -14.29
CA LEU A 104 12.97 -0.63 -12.97
C LEU A 104 14.18 -0.47 -12.04
N THR A 105 15.39 -0.75 -12.53
CA THR A 105 16.59 -0.60 -11.70
C THR A 105 16.82 0.85 -11.29
N VAL A 106 16.63 1.82 -12.20
CA VAL A 106 16.70 3.24 -11.86
C VAL A 106 15.63 3.61 -10.83
N GLN A 107 14.40 3.13 -10.95
CA GLN A 107 13.35 3.38 -9.96
C GLN A 107 13.70 2.79 -8.58
N VAL A 108 14.26 1.58 -8.54
CA VAL A 108 14.70 0.97 -7.27
C VAL A 108 15.84 1.78 -6.65
N LEU A 109 16.83 2.20 -7.44
CA LEU A 109 17.95 3.00 -6.97
C LEU A 109 17.53 4.39 -6.49
N MET A 110 16.57 5.03 -7.16
CA MET A 110 16.06 6.35 -6.77
C MET A 110 15.17 6.30 -5.52
N ASN A 111 14.41 5.22 -5.33
CA ASN A 111 13.54 5.07 -4.16
C ASN A 111 14.28 4.51 -2.93
N TRP A 112 15.42 3.85 -3.12
CA TRP A 112 16.23 3.31 -2.04
C TRP A 112 17.27 4.32 -1.57
N GLU A 113 17.03 4.93 -0.41
CA GLU A 113 18.02 5.77 0.23
C GLU A 113 18.99 4.94 1.06
N GLY A 114 20.30 5.12 0.87
CA GLY A 114 21.34 4.41 1.63
C GLY A 114 21.27 4.67 3.15
N LEU A 115 20.70 5.82 3.55
CA LEU A 115 20.53 6.21 4.96
C LEU A 115 19.33 5.55 5.66
N TYR A 116 18.49 4.81 4.93
CA TYR A 116 17.31 4.18 5.53
C TYR A 116 17.65 3.25 6.71
N ILE A 117 18.64 2.38 6.53
CA ILE A 117 19.07 1.41 7.54
C ILE A 117 19.60 2.10 8.81
N PRO A 118 20.61 3.00 8.72
CA PRO A 118 21.13 3.66 9.92
C PRO A 118 20.08 4.55 10.60
N THR A 119 19.25 5.28 9.86
CA THR A 119 18.16 6.09 10.44
C THR A 119 17.15 5.22 11.19
N ARG A 120 16.76 4.08 10.62
CA ARG A 120 15.89 3.12 11.31
C ARG A 120 16.51 2.58 12.59
N GLN A 121 17.80 2.23 12.56
CA GLN A 121 18.51 1.75 13.75
C GLN A 121 18.61 2.85 14.82
N ASN A 122 18.92 4.08 14.42
CA ASN A 122 18.98 5.23 15.33
C ASN A 122 17.64 5.45 16.05
N ILE A 123 16.53 5.46 15.31
CA ILE A 123 15.18 5.58 15.89
C ILE A 123 14.88 4.40 16.84
N GLN A 124 15.25 3.17 16.47
CA GLN A 124 15.06 2.00 17.34
C GLN A 124 15.88 2.07 18.63
N HIS A 125 17.11 2.58 18.55
CA HIS A 125 17.98 2.79 19.70
C HIS A 125 17.50 3.93 20.59
N MET A 126 16.95 5.00 20.01
CA MET A 126 16.38 6.13 20.75
C MET A 126 15.27 5.68 21.71
N PHE A 127 14.40 4.77 21.27
CA PHE A 127 13.34 4.20 22.10
C PHE A 127 13.76 2.92 22.83
N ASP A 128 15.03 2.49 22.77
CA ASP A 128 15.53 1.27 23.41
C ASP A 128 14.73 -0.02 23.11
N ILE A 129 13.96 -0.07 22.01
CA ILE A 129 12.94 -1.11 21.74
C ILE A 129 13.52 -2.54 21.85
N ARG A 130 14.76 -2.74 21.41
CA ARG A 130 15.44 -4.05 21.48
C ARG A 130 15.78 -4.47 22.91
N LYS A 131 16.19 -3.53 23.77
CA LYS A 131 16.63 -3.80 25.14
C LYS A 131 15.45 -3.94 26.12
N THR A 132 14.33 -3.28 25.85
CA THR A 132 13.17 -3.21 26.75
C THR A 132 12.07 -4.23 26.43
N SER A 133 11.98 -4.75 25.21
CA SER A 133 10.88 -5.67 24.81
C SER A 133 10.75 -6.96 25.63
N ASN A 134 11.82 -7.43 26.29
CA ASN A 134 11.79 -8.60 27.17
C ASN A 134 11.64 -8.23 28.67
N LYS A 135 11.55 -6.94 29.00
CA LYS A 135 11.55 -6.44 30.38
C LYS A 135 10.18 -6.00 30.88
N PHE A 136 9.20 -5.78 30.00
CA PHE A 136 7.85 -5.42 30.40
C PHE A 136 7.12 -6.64 30.97
N LYS A 137 7.09 -6.73 32.29
CA LYS A 137 6.37 -7.78 33.02
C LYS A 137 5.08 -7.27 33.61
N ASP A 138 5.12 -6.04 34.14
CA ASP A 138 4.01 -5.42 34.85
C ASP A 138 3.68 -4.06 34.28
N PHE A 139 2.45 -3.60 34.53
CA PHE A 139 1.99 -2.28 34.11
C PHE A 139 2.88 -1.14 34.65
N GLY A 140 3.37 -1.25 35.89
CA GLY A 140 4.31 -0.28 36.46
C GLY A 140 5.60 -0.14 35.64
N THR A 141 6.20 -1.26 35.23
CA THR A 141 7.42 -1.24 34.39
C THR A 141 7.19 -0.63 33.01
N TYR A 142 5.99 -0.80 32.45
CA TYR A 142 5.59 -0.17 31.19
C TYR A 142 5.42 1.34 31.36
N LEU A 143 4.76 1.77 32.43
CA LEU A 143 4.59 3.19 32.77
C LEU A 143 5.93 3.89 32.99
N ASP A 144 6.85 3.25 33.73
CA ASP A 144 8.19 3.78 33.96
C ASP A 144 8.95 3.97 32.65
N TYR A 145 8.82 3.03 31.72
CA TYR A 145 9.40 3.16 30.39
C TYR A 145 8.78 4.30 29.57
N LEU A 146 7.46 4.48 29.64
CA LEU A 146 6.82 5.64 29.00
C LEU A 146 7.40 6.96 29.55
N ARG A 147 7.52 7.08 30.88
CA ARG A 147 8.01 8.29 31.55
C ARG A 147 9.50 8.57 31.35
N THR A 148 10.33 7.53 31.39
CA THR A 148 11.80 7.67 31.41
C THR A 148 12.44 7.56 30.03
N VAL A 149 11.84 6.81 29.10
CA VAL A 149 12.41 6.57 27.77
C VAL A 149 11.58 7.25 26.70
N VAL A 150 10.29 6.95 26.60
CA VAL A 150 9.47 7.40 25.46
C VAL A 150 9.25 8.91 25.47
N MET A 151 8.73 9.48 26.57
CA MET A 151 8.42 10.91 26.62
C MET A 151 9.67 11.80 26.44
N PRO A 152 10.80 11.54 27.12
CA PRO A 152 12.03 12.32 26.90
C PRO A 152 12.62 12.13 25.49
N SER A 153 12.36 10.99 24.84
CA SER A 153 12.83 10.74 23.47
C SER A 153 12.05 11.53 22.41
N LEU A 154 10.78 11.84 22.69
CA LEU A 154 9.90 12.60 21.81
C LEU A 154 10.04 14.12 21.97
N SER A 155 10.60 14.57 23.09
CA SER A 155 10.62 15.97 23.50
C SER A 155 12.02 16.41 23.90
N ILE A 156 12.68 17.20 23.05
CA ILE A 156 13.90 17.93 23.44
C ILE A 156 13.60 19.41 23.69
N LYS A 157 14.24 19.97 24.71
CA LYS A 157 14.13 21.39 25.05
C LYS A 157 15.40 22.18 24.71
N TYR A 158 16.56 21.55 24.87
CA TYR A 158 17.87 22.17 24.69
C TYR A 158 18.71 21.35 23.70
N TRP A 159 19.53 22.02 22.91
CA TRP A 159 20.63 21.43 22.14
C TRP A 159 21.75 20.98 23.08
N TYR A 160 22.72 20.22 22.54
CA TYR A 160 23.88 19.72 23.29
C TYR A 160 24.74 20.83 23.91
N ASN A 161 24.71 22.04 23.35
CA ASN A 161 25.44 23.21 23.83
C ASN A 161 24.64 24.05 24.85
N GLY A 162 23.44 23.61 25.25
CA GLY A 162 22.58 24.32 26.20
C GLY A 162 21.65 25.37 25.57
N ASP A 163 21.79 25.65 24.27
CA ASP A 163 20.89 26.55 23.57
C ASP A 163 19.49 25.96 23.47
N LEU A 164 18.45 26.81 23.46
CA LEU A 164 17.08 26.33 23.25
C LEU A 164 16.95 25.68 21.87
N ALA A 165 16.48 24.42 21.86
CA ALA A 165 16.19 23.68 20.62
C ALA A 165 15.07 24.33 19.79
N ILE A 166 14.30 25.18 20.45
CA ILE A 166 13.13 25.87 19.94
C ILE A 166 13.53 27.31 19.60
N SER A 167 13.70 27.62 18.32
CA SER A 167 13.99 28.99 17.84
C SER A 167 12.71 29.84 17.74
N ASP A 168 12.82 31.17 17.83
CA ASP A 168 11.73 32.18 17.78
C ASP A 168 10.77 32.14 16.57
N ASN A 169 11.03 31.29 15.57
CA ASN A 169 10.08 31.05 14.50
C ASN A 169 8.93 30.13 14.97
N ILE A 170 7.71 30.65 14.92
CA ILE A 170 6.44 30.00 15.35
C ILE A 170 6.28 28.56 14.78
N TRP A 171 6.77 28.30 13.56
CA TRP A 171 6.74 26.98 12.93
C TRP A 171 7.77 26.00 13.47
N LYS A 172 8.92 26.49 13.95
CA LYS A 172 9.95 25.71 14.66
C LYS A 172 9.58 25.50 16.14
N GLN A 173 8.82 26.43 16.74
CA GLN A 173 8.23 26.28 18.08
C GLN A 173 7.17 25.17 18.17
N LYS A 174 6.37 24.99 17.12
CA LYS A 174 5.25 24.02 17.15
C LYS A 174 5.61 22.58 16.86
N MET A 175 6.83 22.25 16.46
CA MET A 175 7.20 20.87 16.09
C MET A 175 8.60 20.59 16.60
N GLY A 176 8.69 19.97 17.77
CA GLY A 176 9.95 19.63 18.42
C GLY A 176 10.79 18.64 17.61
N PHE A 177 12.09 18.62 17.88
CA PHE A 177 12.96 17.53 17.45
C PHE A 177 12.88 16.37 18.44
N THR A 178 13.20 15.17 17.96
CA THR A 178 13.40 14.03 18.85
C THR A 178 14.81 14.04 19.45
N LYS A 179 15.07 13.13 20.39
CA LYS A 179 16.34 13.02 21.12
C LYS A 179 17.57 12.79 20.23
N ASP A 180 17.38 12.38 18.98
CA ASP A 180 18.45 12.28 17.98
C ASP A 180 18.85 13.60 17.32
N TYR A 181 18.23 14.73 17.71
CA TYR A 181 18.54 16.09 17.25
C TYR A 181 18.43 16.31 15.73
N SER A 182 17.90 15.32 15.01
CA SER A 182 17.89 15.28 13.54
C SER A 182 16.51 14.96 12.99
N SER A 183 15.76 14.08 13.67
CA SER A 183 14.39 13.77 13.28
C SER A 183 13.42 14.80 13.87
N ARG A 184 12.51 15.29 13.02
CA ARG A 184 11.49 16.26 13.39
C ARG A 184 10.16 15.57 13.64
N LEU A 185 9.51 15.93 14.73
CA LEU A 185 8.19 15.44 15.05
C LEU A 185 7.14 16.21 14.23
N MET A 186 6.45 15.51 13.32
CA MET A 186 5.49 16.14 12.39
C MET A 186 4.13 16.48 13.05
N SER A 187 3.79 15.87 14.18
CA SER A 187 2.53 16.08 14.87
C SER A 187 2.59 15.62 16.32
N TYR A 188 1.54 15.91 17.07
CA TYR A 188 1.38 15.47 18.45
C TYR A 188 1.34 13.93 18.54
N PRO A 189 2.15 13.32 19.42
CA PRO A 189 2.06 11.90 19.68
C PRO A 189 0.69 11.57 20.28
N ARG A 190 0.20 10.35 20.06
CA ARG A 190 -1.11 9.91 20.54
C ARG A 190 -0.97 8.55 21.20
N ILE A 191 -1.53 8.41 22.40
CA ILE A 191 -1.71 7.11 23.05
C ILE A 191 -3.10 6.61 22.71
N ARG A 192 -3.20 5.32 22.35
CA ARG A 192 -4.44 4.65 22.00
C ARG A 192 -4.57 3.37 22.82
N GLN A 193 -5.73 3.20 23.44
CA GLN A 193 -6.12 1.98 24.15
C GLN A 193 -7.33 1.36 23.45
N GLN A 194 -7.36 0.03 23.44
CA GLN A 194 -8.52 -0.75 23.04
C GLN A 194 -8.97 -1.56 24.24
N ARG A 195 -10.28 -1.64 24.42
CA ARG A 195 -10.89 -2.40 25.50
C ARG A 195 -11.83 -3.45 24.93
N VAL A 196 -12.02 -4.50 25.72
CA VAL A 196 -13.00 -5.53 25.48
C VAL A 196 -14.25 -5.19 26.29
N ILE A 197 -15.42 -5.54 25.78
CA ILE A 197 -16.67 -5.42 26.51
C ILE A 197 -16.53 -6.21 27.83
N ALA A 198 -16.85 -5.55 28.95
CA ALA A 198 -16.86 -6.18 30.26
C ALA A 198 -17.81 -7.39 30.27
N ASP A 199 -17.41 -8.45 30.96
CA ASP A 199 -18.20 -9.69 31.10
C ASP A 199 -18.53 -10.36 29.76
N SER A 200 -17.56 -10.29 28.83
CA SER A 200 -17.67 -10.91 27.50
C SER A 200 -17.50 -12.44 27.49
N CYS A 201 -17.17 -13.07 28.62
CA CYS A 201 -17.17 -14.52 28.78
C CYS A 201 -17.97 -14.99 30.00
N ASN A 202 -18.38 -16.25 29.99
CA ASN A 202 -19.04 -16.86 31.14
C ASN A 202 -18.01 -17.45 32.10
N VAL A 203 -18.10 -17.05 33.37
CA VAL A 203 -17.39 -17.71 34.46
C VAL A 203 -18.02 -19.09 34.69
N PRO A 204 -17.25 -20.19 34.71
CA PRO A 204 -17.77 -21.50 35.09
C PRO A 204 -18.44 -21.46 36.46
N THR A 205 -19.56 -22.15 36.63
CA THR A 205 -20.38 -22.12 37.87
C THR A 205 -19.57 -22.42 39.13
N VAL A 206 -18.59 -23.32 39.04
CA VAL A 206 -17.69 -23.70 40.14
C VAL A 206 -16.78 -22.53 40.58
N MET A 207 -16.48 -21.60 39.67
CA MET A 207 -15.64 -20.42 39.92
C MET A 207 -16.43 -19.14 40.16
N ALA A 208 -17.74 -19.15 39.93
CA ALA A 208 -18.62 -17.98 40.04
C ALA A 208 -18.70 -17.41 41.48
N THR A 209 -18.41 -18.22 42.50
CA THR A 209 -18.33 -17.74 43.89
C THR A 209 -17.11 -16.86 44.15
N LYS A 210 -16.05 -16.99 43.35
CA LYS A 210 -14.78 -16.28 43.53
C LYS A 210 -14.56 -15.19 42.48
N TYR A 211 -15.05 -15.39 41.27
CA TYR A 211 -14.86 -14.46 40.16
C TYR A 211 -16.23 -14.01 39.64
N SER A 212 -16.50 -12.71 39.78
CA SER A 212 -17.73 -12.08 39.28
C SER A 212 -17.61 -11.57 37.85
N GLN A 213 -16.38 -11.41 37.34
CA GLN A 213 -16.10 -10.80 36.04
C GLN A 213 -15.23 -11.68 35.15
N CYS A 214 -15.48 -11.61 33.85
CA CYS A 214 -14.73 -12.38 32.84
C CYS A 214 -14.58 -11.60 31.54
N ASN A 215 -13.34 -11.25 31.19
CA ASN A 215 -13.03 -10.58 29.94
C ASN A 215 -12.40 -11.56 28.95
N ALA A 216 -13.08 -11.79 27.83
CA ALA A 216 -12.59 -12.66 26.77
C ALA A 216 -11.39 -12.03 26.04
N PRO A 217 -10.52 -12.83 25.40
CA PRO A 217 -9.48 -12.30 24.53
C PRO A 217 -10.07 -11.36 23.46
N MET A 218 -9.39 -10.25 23.21
CA MET A 218 -9.89 -9.24 22.28
C MET A 218 -9.98 -9.77 20.85
N ASN A 219 -11.13 -9.56 20.23
CA ASN A 219 -11.46 -9.86 18.86
C ASN A 219 -12.30 -8.71 18.27
N TRP A 220 -12.69 -8.84 17.00
CA TRP A 220 -13.43 -7.78 16.31
C TRP A 220 -14.88 -7.60 16.81
N PHE A 221 -15.46 -8.63 17.42
CA PHE A 221 -16.85 -8.65 17.84
C PHE A 221 -17.05 -8.18 19.30
N ASN A 222 -16.07 -8.44 20.16
CA ASN A 222 -16.11 -8.06 21.58
C ASN A 222 -15.34 -6.77 21.89
N MET A 223 -14.93 -6.02 20.87
CA MET A 223 -14.33 -4.69 21.06
C MET A 223 -15.37 -3.74 21.64
N ASP A 224 -15.00 -3.08 22.74
CA ASP A 224 -15.82 -2.05 23.36
C ASP A 224 -15.76 -0.73 22.58
N LYS A 225 -16.93 -0.13 22.39
CA LYS A 225 -17.16 1.07 21.59
C LYS A 225 -18.06 2.09 22.29
N LYS A 226 -18.35 1.88 23.58
CA LYS A 226 -19.21 2.78 24.36
C LYS A 226 -18.40 4.00 24.81
N ASP A 227 -19.11 5.07 25.14
CA ASP A 227 -18.49 6.22 25.80
C ASP A 227 -18.58 6.06 27.31
N TYR A 228 -17.53 6.49 27.99
CA TYR A 228 -17.37 6.37 29.43
C TYR A 228 -17.08 7.72 30.08
N SER A 229 -17.26 7.76 31.40
CA SER A 229 -16.69 8.75 32.30
C SER A 229 -15.49 8.18 33.04
N LEU A 230 -14.95 8.96 33.98
CA LEU A 230 -13.81 8.59 34.81
C LEU A 230 -13.94 7.16 35.38
N ARG A 231 -12.85 6.39 35.35
CA ARG A 231 -12.80 4.99 35.82
C ARG A 231 -13.78 4.06 35.10
N TRP A 232 -14.00 4.30 33.81
CA TRP A 232 -14.85 3.42 32.98
C TRP A 232 -16.29 3.28 33.49
N THR A 233 -16.80 4.33 34.12
CA THR A 233 -18.20 4.42 34.56
C THR A 233 -19.10 4.89 33.42
N HIS A 234 -20.38 4.53 33.46
CA HIS A 234 -21.33 5.05 32.45
C HIS A 234 -21.63 6.53 32.70
N PRO A 235 -21.60 7.36 31.66
CA PRO A 235 -21.82 8.79 31.81
C PRO A 235 -23.29 9.05 32.18
N GLU A 236 -23.54 9.67 33.34
CA GLU A 236 -24.89 10.09 33.75
C GLU A 236 -25.44 11.24 32.88
N LYS A 237 -24.53 12.05 32.28
CA LYS A 237 -24.85 13.14 31.34
C LYS A 237 -23.84 13.15 30.20
N ALA A 238 -24.32 13.33 28.96
CA ALA A 238 -23.50 13.37 27.74
C ALA A 238 -22.73 14.69 27.54
N ILE A 239 -22.20 15.28 28.62
CA ILE A 239 -21.34 16.47 28.52
C ILE A 239 -19.91 15.97 28.41
N PHE A 240 -19.48 15.86 27.16
CA PHE A 240 -18.18 15.35 26.81
C PHE A 240 -17.22 16.48 26.48
N GLU A 241 -16.09 16.55 27.18
CA GLU A 241 -15.01 17.43 26.75
C GLU A 241 -14.48 16.96 25.39
N PRO A 242 -14.28 17.88 24.43
CA PRO A 242 -13.65 17.54 23.16
C PRO A 242 -12.24 16.99 23.43
N ASN A 243 -11.95 15.80 22.88
CA ASN A 243 -10.72 15.01 23.10
C ASN A 243 -10.57 14.33 24.47
N SER A 244 -11.67 14.10 25.20
CA SER A 244 -11.63 13.26 26.40
C SER A 244 -11.10 11.85 26.09
N PRO A 245 -10.21 11.28 26.93
CA PRO A 245 -9.67 9.94 26.75
C PRO A 245 -10.70 8.83 27.00
N TRP A 246 -11.89 9.17 27.49
CA TRP A 246 -12.97 8.22 27.83
C TRP A 246 -14.00 8.04 26.70
N ILE A 247 -13.88 8.82 25.63
CA ILE A 247 -14.78 8.78 24.47
C ILE A 247 -14.17 7.86 23.42
N PHE A 248 -15.01 7.01 22.84
CA PHE A 248 -14.57 6.12 21.79
C PHE A 248 -14.30 6.90 20.50
N SER A 249 -13.04 6.87 20.03
CA SER A 249 -12.67 7.42 18.74
C SER A 249 -12.96 6.41 17.63
N ASN A 250 -13.71 6.83 16.62
CA ASN A 250 -14.10 5.95 15.51
C ASN A 250 -12.95 5.70 14.50
N VAL A 251 -13.22 4.78 13.57
CA VAL A 251 -12.30 4.39 12.49
C VAL A 251 -11.88 5.57 11.61
N TYR A 252 -12.80 6.52 11.36
CA TYR A 252 -12.51 7.69 10.53
C TYR A 252 -11.43 8.59 11.14
N ASN A 253 -11.38 8.68 12.46
CA ASN A 253 -10.40 9.50 13.19
C ASN A 253 -9.08 8.76 13.47
N THR A 254 -9.08 7.42 13.39
CA THR A 254 -7.91 6.56 13.65
C THR A 254 -7.85 5.36 12.70
N PRO A 255 -7.65 5.55 11.38
CA PRO A 255 -7.77 4.49 10.38
C PRO A 255 -6.61 3.48 10.36
N ILE A 256 -5.75 3.48 11.37
CA ILE A 256 -4.54 2.66 11.42
C ILE A 256 -4.86 1.31 12.09
N VAL A 257 -4.76 0.26 11.28
CA VAL A 257 -4.72 -1.14 11.74
C VAL A 257 -3.31 -1.46 12.21
N THR A 258 -3.20 -2.02 13.41
CA THR A 258 -1.91 -2.42 13.99
C THR A 258 -1.94 -3.91 14.27
N CYS A 259 -1.03 -4.68 13.68
CA CYS A 259 -0.94 -6.12 13.94
C CYS A 259 0.23 -6.42 14.86
N GLY A 260 -0.03 -7.17 15.93
CA GLY A 260 1.00 -7.59 16.88
C GLY A 260 1.89 -8.66 16.26
N PRO A 261 3.22 -8.45 16.14
CA PRO A 261 4.10 -9.42 15.47
C PRO A 261 4.20 -10.75 16.22
N LYS A 262 3.98 -10.76 17.54
CA LYS A 262 4.03 -11.97 18.38
C LYS A 262 2.66 -12.64 18.56
N THR A 263 1.59 -11.86 18.65
CA THR A 263 0.23 -12.41 18.88
C THR A 263 -0.46 -12.80 17.58
N GLY A 264 -0.03 -12.27 16.43
CA GLY A 264 -0.70 -12.46 15.14
C GLY A 264 -2.05 -11.75 15.04
N LEU A 265 -2.50 -11.07 16.11
CA LEU A 265 -3.76 -10.37 16.17
C LEU A 265 -3.63 -8.98 15.54
N CYS A 266 -4.56 -8.67 14.65
CA CYS A 266 -4.72 -7.34 14.08
C CYS A 266 -5.80 -6.57 14.82
N TYR A 267 -5.37 -5.48 15.43
CA TYR A 267 -6.20 -4.56 16.18
C TYR A 267 -6.88 -3.60 15.22
N LEU A 268 -8.21 -3.51 15.33
CA LEU A 268 -9.04 -2.67 14.48
C LEU A 268 -8.67 -1.19 14.61
N PRO A 269 -9.00 -0.36 13.61
CA PRO A 269 -8.94 1.08 13.78
C PRO A 269 -9.98 1.53 14.83
N GLY A 270 -9.77 2.68 15.46
CA GLY A 270 -10.59 3.12 16.60
C GLY A 270 -9.99 2.81 17.97
N GLY A 271 -10.68 3.28 19.00
CA GLY A 271 -10.33 3.09 20.41
C GLY A 271 -10.35 4.39 21.21
N TYR A 272 -10.00 4.29 22.48
CA TYR A 272 -9.88 5.42 23.39
C TYR A 272 -8.53 6.08 23.18
N THR A 273 -8.52 7.39 22.97
CA THR A 273 -7.28 8.09 22.59
C THR A 273 -7.03 9.32 23.42
N MET A 274 -5.77 9.51 23.82
CA MET A 274 -5.28 10.75 24.39
C MET A 274 -4.19 11.34 23.50
N VAL A 275 -4.34 12.61 23.12
CA VAL A 275 -3.32 13.35 22.39
C VAL A 275 -2.34 13.96 23.39
N LEU A 276 -1.05 13.71 23.17
CA LEU A 276 0.03 14.25 23.98
C LEU A 276 0.46 15.63 23.44
N HIS A 277 1.26 16.35 24.21
CA HIS A 277 1.89 17.59 23.82
C HIS A 277 3.33 17.38 23.29
N TYR A 278 4.03 18.48 22.99
CA TYR A 278 5.44 18.50 22.58
C TYR A 278 6.36 18.72 23.76
N ASN A 279 5.83 19.30 24.84
CA ASN A 279 6.57 19.58 26.04
C ASN A 279 6.58 18.34 26.95
N LEU A 280 7.77 18.02 27.47
CA LEU A 280 7.96 16.88 28.35
C LEU A 280 7.09 17.01 29.62
N THR A 281 7.04 18.19 30.23
CA THR A 281 6.27 18.41 31.46
C THR A 281 4.78 18.14 31.24
N ASP A 282 4.21 18.68 30.17
CA ASP A 282 2.80 18.48 29.84
C ASP A 282 2.51 17.01 29.55
N ASN A 283 3.40 16.32 28.83
CA ASN A 283 3.28 14.89 28.57
C ASN A 283 3.30 14.05 29.85
N LEU A 284 4.18 14.37 30.79
CA LEU A 284 4.25 13.69 32.07
C LEU A 284 3.00 13.95 32.92
N THR A 285 2.47 15.18 32.94
CA THR A 285 1.22 15.47 33.67
C THR A 285 0.02 14.76 33.06
N ILE A 286 -0.08 14.67 31.73
CA ILE A 286 -1.13 13.91 31.04
C ILE A 286 -1.01 12.42 31.40
N LEU A 287 0.19 11.83 31.32
CA LEU A 287 0.41 10.44 31.72
C LEU A 287 0.06 10.18 33.17
N GLN A 288 0.40 11.11 34.07
CA GLN A 288 0.07 10.99 35.49
C GLN A 288 -1.45 11.03 35.70
N LYS A 289 -2.17 11.95 35.04
CA LYS A 289 -3.64 12.01 35.10
C LYS A 289 -4.29 10.73 34.58
N LEU A 290 -3.82 10.18 33.45
CA LEU A 290 -4.31 8.91 32.92
C LEU A 290 -4.09 7.75 33.89
N PHE A 291 -2.96 7.75 34.60
CA PHE A 291 -2.64 6.73 35.59
C PHE A 291 -3.50 6.84 36.85
N GLU A 292 -3.58 8.04 37.45
CA GLU A 292 -4.38 8.30 38.66
C GLU A 292 -5.88 8.07 38.44
N SER A 293 -6.34 8.22 37.20
CA SER A 293 -7.72 7.96 36.82
C SER A 293 -8.02 6.51 36.44
N GLU A 294 -7.04 5.60 36.55
CA GLU A 294 -7.19 4.18 36.22
C GLU A 294 -7.67 3.98 34.77
N TRP A 295 -7.12 4.76 33.83
CA TRP A 295 -7.44 4.61 32.42
C TRP A 295 -6.99 3.24 31.89
N LEU A 296 -5.87 2.70 32.35
CA LEU A 296 -5.46 1.32 32.05
C LEU A 296 -5.82 0.42 33.25
N ASP A 297 -6.73 -0.51 33.02
CA ASP A 297 -7.33 -1.43 34.01
C ASP A 297 -7.03 -2.93 33.73
#